data_AF-A0A967VXT8-F1
#
_entry.id   AF-A0A967VXT8-F1
#
_cell.length_a   1.000
_cell.length_b   1.000
_cell.length_c   1.000
_cell.angle_alpha   90.00
_cell.angle_beta   90.00
_cell.angle_gamma   90.00
#
_symmetry.space_group_name_H-M   'P 1'
#
loop_
_entity.id
_entity.type
_entity.pdbx_description
1 polymer ?
#
loop_
_entity_poly.entity_id
_entity_poly.type
_entity_poly.pdbx_seq_one_letter_code
_entity_poly.pdbx_strand_id
1 'polypeptide(L)'
;LSELQGLDLDDVDLVGEQVKVRGKGRKERIVPLGGKAVRALRRYQTRRAEVAAATGRDARALFVSQTGKRLTARRLQDIVRGFLEDVAGDA
;
A
#
# COMPACT_ATOMS: atom_id res chain seq x y z
N LEU A 1 -1.27 3.99 10.95
CA LEU A 1 -1.02 3.05 9.83
C LEU A 1 -2.14 2.01 9.60
N SER A 2 -3.11 1.87 10.50
CA SER A 2 -4.26 0.97 10.31
C SER A 2 -5.06 1.26 9.03
N GLU A 3 -5.14 2.53 8.62
CA GLU A 3 -5.84 2.93 7.39
C GLU A 3 -5.13 2.41 6.12
N LEU A 4 -3.80 2.34 6.12
CA LEU A 4 -3.01 1.78 5.01
C LEU A 4 -3.13 0.26 4.93
N GLN A 5 -3.15 -0.41 6.09
CA GLN A 5 -3.34 -1.86 6.15
C GLN A 5 -4.66 -2.27 5.50
N GLY A 6 -5.72 -1.47 5.65
CA GLY A 6 -7.06 -1.79 5.17
C GLY A 6 -7.30 -1.57 3.68
N LEU A 7 -6.34 -1.01 2.93
CA LEU A 7 -6.55 -0.66 1.53
C LEU A 7 -6.69 -1.89 0.63
N ASP A 8 -7.72 -1.88 -0.20
CA ASP A 8 -7.89 -2.77 -1.33
C ASP A 8 -7.43 -2.11 -2.63
N LEU A 9 -7.30 -2.90 -3.70
CA LEU A 9 -7.01 -2.38 -5.04
C LEU A 9 -8.06 -1.36 -5.49
N ASP A 10 -9.34 -1.62 -5.20
CA ASP A 10 -10.47 -0.78 -5.59
C ASP A 10 -10.49 0.58 -4.86
N ASP A 11 -9.71 0.72 -3.79
CA ASP A 11 -9.58 2.00 -3.08
C ASP A 11 -8.61 2.96 -3.78
N VAL A 12 -7.84 2.50 -4.79
CA VAL A 12 -6.82 3.29 -5.48
C VAL A 12 -7.22 3.57 -6.93
N ASP A 13 -7.42 4.84 -7.24
CA ASP A 13 -7.62 5.33 -8.59
C ASP A 13 -6.33 5.99 -9.08
N LEU A 14 -5.53 5.23 -9.84
CA LEU A 14 -4.26 5.72 -10.40
C LEU A 14 -4.45 6.60 -11.64
N VAL A 15 -5.66 6.68 -12.20
CA VAL A 15 -5.98 7.57 -13.33
C VAL A 15 -6.37 8.94 -12.79
N GLY A 16 -7.26 8.97 -11.80
CA GLY A 16 -7.62 10.18 -11.06
C GLY A 16 -6.60 10.60 -9.98
N GLU A 17 -5.45 9.92 -9.91
CA GLU A 17 -4.36 10.16 -8.95
C GLU A 17 -4.85 10.34 -7.50
N GLN A 18 -5.69 9.41 -7.03
CA GLN A 18 -6.32 9.53 -5.73
C GLN A 18 -6.49 8.16 -5.05
N VAL A 19 -6.58 8.19 -3.71
CA VAL A 19 -6.89 7.01 -2.90
C VAL A 19 -8.02 7.32 -1.94
N LYS A 20 -8.95 6.37 -1.81
CA LYS A 20 -9.99 6.37 -0.81
C LYS A 20 -9.48 5.71 0.46
N VAL A 21 -9.54 6.42 1.58
CA VAL A 21 -9.14 5.90 2.89
C VAL A 21 -10.32 5.94 3.85
N ARG A 22 -10.48 4.85 4.61
CA ARG A 22 -11.49 4.72 5.66
C ARG A 22 -10.90 5.12 7.01
N GLY A 23 -11.43 6.18 7.60
CA GLY A 23 -11.03 6.66 8.92
C GLY A 23 -11.94 6.20 10.07
N LYS A 24 -11.70 6.79 11.24
CA LYS A 24 -12.49 6.53 12.46
C LYS A 24 -13.97 6.84 12.21
N GLY A 25 -14.86 5.93 12.63
CA GLY A 25 -16.31 6.07 12.45
C GLY A 25 -16.81 5.75 11.04
N ARG A 26 -16.04 4.99 10.24
CA ARG A 26 -16.37 4.63 8.84
C ARG A 26 -16.48 5.82 7.88
N LYS A 27 -15.93 6.98 8.24
CA LYS A 27 -15.86 8.12 7.33
C LYS A 27 -14.83 7.85 6.23
N GLU A 28 -15.24 8.00 4.98
CA GLU A 28 -14.36 7.91 3.82
C GLU A 28 -13.79 9.30 3.51
N ARG A 29 -12.52 9.35 3.10
CA ARG A 29 -11.90 10.56 2.57
C ARG A 29 -11.09 10.23 1.32
N ILE A 30 -11.04 11.17 0.40
CA ILE A 30 -10.22 11.09 -0.80
C ILE A 30 -8.91 11.82 -0.53
N VAL A 31 -7.79 11.17 -0.82
CA VAL A 31 -6.45 11.71 -0.65
C VAL A 31 -5.77 11.73 -2.02
N PRO A 32 -5.34 12.91 -2.52
CA PRO A 32 -4.55 12.99 -3.74
C PRO A 32 -3.21 12.27 -3.60
N LEU A 33 -2.80 11.59 -4.66
CA LEU A 33 -1.52 10.90 -4.78
C LEU A 33 -0.60 11.75 -5.65
N GLY A 34 0.57 12.12 -5.13
CA GLY A 34 1.59 12.79 -5.96
C GLY A 34 2.13 11.84 -7.03
N GLY A 35 2.57 12.39 -8.17
CA GLY A 35 3.03 11.58 -9.32
C GLY A 35 4.17 10.59 -9.01
N LYS A 36 5.02 10.86 -8.01
CA LYS A 36 6.02 9.89 -7.51
C LYS A 36 5.34 8.65 -6.89
N ALA A 37 4.29 8.85 -6.10
CA ALA A 37 3.53 7.76 -5.49
C ALA A 37 2.75 6.97 -6.54
N VAL A 38 2.15 7.63 -7.52
CA VAL A 38 1.46 6.97 -8.66
C VAL A 38 2.42 6.06 -9.41
N ARG A 39 3.62 6.55 -9.79
CA ARG A 39 4.63 5.74 -10.48
C ARG A 39 5.10 4.55 -9.63
N ALA A 40 5.30 4.74 -8.33
CA ALA A 40 5.68 3.67 -7.43
C ALA A 40 4.58 2.60 -7.32
N LEU A 41 3.32 3.02 -7.19
CA LEU A 41 2.17 2.13 -7.11
C LEU A 41 1.97 1.33 -8.41
N ARG A 42 2.15 1.93 -9.60
CA ARG A 42 2.08 1.20 -10.88
C ARG A 42 3.10 0.05 -10.95
N ARG A 43 4.36 0.34 -10.60
CA ARG A 43 5.42 -0.70 -10.55
C ARG A 43 5.11 -1.77 -9.52
N TYR A 44 4.68 -1.35 -8.32
CA TYR A 44 4.35 -2.24 -7.23
C TYR A 44 3.16 -3.17 -7.58
N GLN A 45 2.11 -2.66 -8.22
CA GLN A 45 0.94 -3.47 -8.60
C GLN A 45 1.30 -4.61 -9.55
N THR A 46 2.28 -4.41 -10.45
CA THR A 46 2.78 -5.47 -11.34
C THR A 46 3.40 -6.62 -10.53
N ARG A 47 4.33 -6.31 -9.62
CA ARG A 47 4.98 -7.30 -8.75
C ARG A 47 4.00 -7.98 -7.80
N ARG A 48 3.07 -7.21 -7.26
CA ARG A 48 2.01 -7.72 -6.39
C ARG A 48 1.10 -8.70 -7.13
N ALA A 49 0.79 -8.44 -8.40
CA ALA A 49 -0.01 -9.35 -9.23
C ALA A 49 0.70 -10.68 -9.47
N GLU A 50 2.02 -10.66 -9.73
CA GLU A 50 2.85 -11.87 -9.83
C GLU A 50 2.77 -12.72 -8.54
N VAL A 51 2.91 -12.07 -7.37
CA VAL A 51 2.81 -12.75 -6.06
C VAL A 51 1.40 -13.30 -5.82
N ALA A 52 0.36 -12.54 -6.17
CA ALA A 52 -1.03 -12.98 -6.01
C ALA A 52 -1.32 -14.19 -6.91
N ALA A 53 -0.84 -14.19 -8.15
CA ALA A 53 -1.00 -15.31 -9.08
C ALA A 53 -0.25 -16.57 -8.58
N ALA A 54 0.95 -16.40 -8.03
CA ALA A 54 1.74 -17.52 -7.51
C ALA A 54 1.18 -18.14 -6.21
N THR A 55 0.52 -17.33 -5.37
CA THR A 55 0.11 -17.75 -4.01
C THR A 55 -1.39 -17.98 -3.84
N GLY A 56 -2.23 -17.36 -4.68
CA GLY A 56 -3.68 -17.42 -4.58
C GLY A 56 -4.26 -16.75 -3.32
N ARG A 57 -3.49 -15.90 -2.63
CA ARG A 57 -3.88 -15.29 -1.34
C ARG A 57 -4.17 -13.80 -1.45
N ASP A 58 -5.09 -13.34 -0.60
CA ASP A 58 -5.46 -11.93 -0.37
C ASP A 58 -5.50 -11.08 -1.65
N ALA A 59 -6.16 -11.61 -2.69
CA ALA A 59 -6.18 -11.05 -4.05
C ALA A 59 -6.82 -9.66 -4.16
N ARG A 60 -7.45 -9.14 -3.11
CA ARG A 60 -7.96 -7.76 -3.03
C ARG A 60 -7.00 -6.78 -2.33
N ALA A 61 -6.13 -7.27 -1.46
CA ALA A 61 -5.27 -6.41 -0.66
C ALA A 61 -4.29 -5.63 -1.55
N LEU A 62 -4.16 -4.33 -1.31
CA LEU A 62 -3.17 -3.51 -1.99
C LEU A 62 -1.76 -3.93 -1.54
N PHE A 63 -1.50 -3.88 -0.24
CA PHE A 63 -0.18 -4.20 0.32
C PHE A 63 -0.10 -5.65 0.81
N VAL A 64 0.76 -6.46 0.19
CA VAL A 64 0.95 -7.88 0.50
C VAL A 64 2.42 -8.21 0.80
N SER A 65 2.64 -9.26 1.58
CA SER A 65 3.94 -9.87 1.79
C SER A 65 4.38 -10.68 0.56
N GLN A 66 5.63 -11.14 0.55
CA GLN A 66 6.13 -12.10 -0.44
C GLN A 66 5.37 -13.44 -0.43
N THR A 67 4.68 -13.76 0.67
CA THR A 67 3.83 -14.95 0.80
C THR A 67 2.37 -14.71 0.39
N GLY A 68 2.09 -13.54 -0.19
CA GLY A 68 0.78 -13.14 -0.71
C GLY A 68 -0.23 -12.72 0.35
N LYS A 69 0.14 -12.71 1.63
CA LYS A 69 -0.77 -12.28 2.70
C LYS A 69 -0.78 -10.77 2.86
N ARG A 70 -1.92 -10.18 3.22
CA ARG A 70 -2.00 -8.75 3.55
C ARG A 70 -0.96 -8.38 4.62
N LEU A 71 -0.24 -7.27 4.42
CA LEU A 71 0.68 -6.76 5.43
C LEU A 71 -0.08 -6.27 6.66
N THR A 72 0.44 -6.59 7.85
CA THR A 72 -0.10 -6.05 9.10
C THR A 72 0.33 -4.59 9.28
N ALA A 73 -0.44 -3.80 10.04
CA ALA A 73 -0.06 -2.42 10.38
C ALA A 73 1.33 -2.33 11.02
N ARG A 74 1.67 -3.30 11.88
CA ARG A 74 2.99 -3.38 12.50
C ARG A 74 4.09 -3.56 11.45
N ARG A 75 3.92 -4.50 10.52
CA ARG A 75 4.93 -4.76 9.48
C ARG A 75 5.11 -3.57 8.54
N LEU A 76 4.02 -2.90 8.17
CA LEU A 76 4.09 -1.66 7.40
C LEU A 76 4.87 -0.56 8.15
N GLN A 77 4.62 -0.41 9.45
CA GLN A 77 5.35 0.56 10.27
C GLN A 77 6.85 0.25 10.34
N ASP A 78 7.21 -1.03 10.49
CA ASP A 78 8.61 -1.44 10.54
C ASP A 78 9.32 -1.20 9.19
N ILE A 79 8.63 -1.41 8.06
CA ILE A 79 9.16 -1.09 6.73
C ILE A 79 9.41 0.41 6.59
N VAL A 80 8.42 1.25 6.94
CA VAL A 80 8.56 2.71 6.84
C VAL A 80 9.67 3.22 7.77
N ARG A 81 9.77 2.67 8.97
CA ARG A 81 10.83 3.02 9.93
C ARG A 81 12.20 2.71 9.37
N GLY A 82 12.41 1.51 8.82
CA GLY A 82 13.69 1.14 8.21
C GLY A 82 14.09 2.10 7.09
N PHE A 83 13.15 2.47 6.20
CA PHE A 83 13.45 3.47 5.16
C PHE A 83 13.77 4.86 5.73
N LEU A 84 13.15 5.28 6.83
CA LEU A 84 13.47 6.56 7.45
C LEU A 84 14.83 6.53 8.14
N GLU A 85 15.21 5.41 8.74
CA GLU A 85 16.53 5.19 9.35
C GLU A 85 17.62 5.17 8.28
N ASP A 86 17.41 4.49 7.15
CA ASP A 86 18.34 4.45 6.03
C ASP A 86 18.57 5.86 5.44
N VAL A 87 17.50 6.62 5.24
CA VAL A 87 17.58 8.00 4.68
C VAL A 87 18.19 8.99 5.68
N ALA A 88 17.98 8.79 6.99
CA ALA A 88 18.54 9.64 8.03
C ALA A 88 19.99 9.28 8.40
N GLY A 89 20.41 8.02 8.16
CA GLY A 89 21.78 7.55 8.35
C GLY A 89 22.71 7.89 7.18
N ASP A 90 22.16 8.22 6.01
CA ASP A 90 22.88 8.71 4.82
C ASP A 90 23.06 10.25 4.82
N ALA A 91 22.93 10.91 5.98
CA ALA A 91 23.08 12.37 6.15
C ALA A 91 24.31 12.76 6.99
#